data_AF-A0A6B2P010-F1
#
_entry.id   AF-A0A6B2P010-F1
#
_cell.length_a   1.000
_cell.length_b   1.000
_cell.length_c   1.000
_cell.angle_alpha   90.00
_cell.angle_beta   90.00
_cell.angle_gamma   90.00
#
_symmetry.space_group_name_H-M   'P 1'
#
loop_
_entity.id
_entity.type
_entity.pdbx_description
1 polymer ?
#
loop_
_entity_poly.entity_id
_entity_poly.type
_entity_poly.pdbx_seq_one_letter_code
_entity_poly.pdbx_strand_id
1 'polypeptide(L)'
;MAKRELPKHVYRQRNGIYFQRRGWPSRKFQNEFGTPEFWKEYADILSGERQAPRVVSRNFSALVDHYRRSPKYKRLKPRTALDYDKYLDFFKSIMGDANPAAMKRKDVIRLRDANAEKAYSQTTHCGFSAS
;
A
#
# COMPACT_ATOMS: atom_id res chain seq x y z
N MET A 1 28.23 -25.36 17.91
CA MET A 1 27.63 -24.05 17.60
C MET A 1 28.57 -23.32 16.65
N ALA A 2 28.37 -23.43 15.34
CA ALA A 2 29.28 -22.83 14.35
C ALA A 2 29.19 -21.29 14.45
N LYS A 3 30.34 -20.65 14.63
CA LYS A 3 30.48 -19.19 14.73
C LYS A 3 29.93 -18.59 13.44
N ARG A 4 28.96 -17.67 13.55
CA ARG A 4 28.40 -17.00 12.38
C ARG A 4 29.42 -15.98 11.89
N GLU A 5 30.18 -16.34 10.85
CA GLU A 5 31.21 -15.46 10.26
C GLU A 5 30.60 -14.19 9.65
N LEU A 6 29.33 -14.25 9.28
CA LEU A 6 28.62 -13.16 8.60
C LEU A 6 27.87 -12.24 9.57
N PRO A 7 27.82 -10.93 9.29
CA PRO A 7 27.10 -9.96 10.09
C PRO A 7 25.60 -10.26 10.23
N LYS A 8 24.95 -9.60 11.19
CA LYS A 8 23.51 -9.75 11.44
C LYS A 8 22.71 -9.43 10.16
N HIS A 9 21.70 -10.25 9.88
CA HIS A 9 20.86 -10.18 8.67
C HIS A 9 21.57 -10.48 7.36
N VAL A 10 22.83 -10.91 7.40
CA VAL A 10 23.57 -11.34 6.21
C VAL A 10 23.61 -12.87 6.16
N TYR A 11 23.37 -13.41 4.96
CA TYR A 11 23.31 -14.84 4.68
C TYR A 11 24.01 -15.13 3.36
N ARG A 12 24.87 -16.16 3.34
CA ARG A 12 25.51 -16.65 2.11
C ARG A 12 24.60 -17.68 1.45
N GLN A 13 24.39 -17.52 0.15
CA GLN A 13 23.64 -18.44 -0.71
C GLN A 13 24.51 -18.89 -1.89
N ARG A 14 24.02 -19.85 -2.69
CA ARG A 14 24.76 -20.42 -3.83
C ARG A 14 25.25 -19.37 -4.83
N ASN A 15 24.50 -18.28 -5.00
CA ASN A 15 24.77 -17.26 -6.03
C ASN A 15 25.31 -15.93 -5.46
N GLY A 16 25.73 -15.90 -4.19
CA GLY A 16 26.32 -14.72 -3.55
C GLY A 16 25.82 -14.46 -2.13
N ILE A 17 26.06 -13.25 -1.63
CA ILE A 17 25.74 -12.84 -0.26
C ILE A 17 24.50 -11.94 -0.28
N TYR A 18 23.57 -12.18 0.65
CA TYR A 18 22.28 -11.49 0.70
C TYR A 18 22.01 -10.90 2.08
N PHE A 19 21.42 -9.69 2.09
CA PHE A 19 20.78 -9.10 3.25
C PHE A 19 19.32 -9.53 3.32
N GLN A 20 18.91 -10.14 4.42
CA GLN A 20 17.55 -10.62 4.66
C GLN A 20 17.10 -10.24 6.08
N ARG A 21 16.08 -9.40 6.15
CA ARG A 21 15.45 -8.95 7.41
C ARG A 21 13.94 -9.06 7.28
N ARG A 22 13.26 -9.47 8.35
CA ARG A 22 11.80 -9.59 8.38
C ARG A 22 11.16 -8.23 8.06
N GLY A 23 10.28 -8.19 7.05
CA GLY A 23 9.65 -6.96 6.58
C GLY A 23 10.49 -6.12 5.60
N TRP A 24 11.67 -6.61 5.20
CA TRP A 24 12.53 -5.97 4.20
C TRP A 24 12.66 -6.85 2.96
N PRO A 25 12.83 -6.26 1.76
CA PRO A 25 13.17 -7.03 0.57
C PRO A 25 14.57 -7.64 0.73
N SER A 26 14.74 -8.87 0.22
CA SER A 26 16.05 -9.50 0.14
C SER A 26 16.93 -8.73 -0.87
N ARG A 27 18.10 -8.26 -0.43
CA ARG A 27 19.05 -7.53 -1.29
C ARG A 27 20.33 -8.34 -1.46
N LYS A 28 20.82 -8.47 -2.70
CA LYS A 28 22.12 -9.07 -2.98
C LYS A 28 23.21 -8.00 -2.79
N PHE A 29 24.28 -8.33 -2.07
CA PHE A 29 25.47 -7.47 -2.02
C PHE A 29 26.19 -7.50 -3.36
N GLN A 30 26.72 -6.34 -3.78
CA GLN A 30 27.57 -6.26 -4.97
C GLN A 30 29.02 -6.59 -4.63
N ASN A 31 29.45 -6.22 -3.43
CA ASN A 31 30.82 -6.38 -2.97
C ASN A 31 31.02 -7.69 -2.19
N GLU A 32 32.24 -8.20 -2.22
CA GLU A 32 32.63 -9.41 -1.50
C GLU A 32 32.75 -9.17 0.01
N PHE A 33 32.49 -10.21 0.81
CA PHE A 33 32.60 -10.10 2.25
C PHE A 33 34.06 -9.93 2.69
N GLY A 34 34.32 -8.92 3.52
CA GLY A 34 35.65 -8.61 4.05
C GLY A 34 36.28 -7.34 3.47
N THR A 35 35.68 -6.74 2.43
CA THR A 35 36.16 -5.47 1.87
C THR A 35 35.59 -4.26 2.61
N PRO A 36 36.29 -3.12 2.64
CA PRO A 36 35.76 -1.86 3.18
C PRO A 36 34.43 -1.44 2.51
N GLU A 37 34.30 -1.70 1.22
CA GLU A 37 33.12 -1.39 0.40
C GLU A 37 31.90 -2.18 0.86
N PHE A 38 32.08 -3.43 1.27
CA PHE A 38 31.01 -4.25 1.84
C PHE A 38 30.46 -3.64 3.14
N TRP A 39 31.33 -3.14 4.01
CA TRP A 39 30.90 -2.51 5.26
C TRP A 39 30.15 -1.21 5.05
N LYS A 40 30.53 -0.44 4.02
CA LYS A 40 29.79 0.74 3.58
C LYS A 40 28.39 0.36 3.07
N GLU A 41 28.30 -0.60 2.16
CA GLU A 41 27.02 -1.10 1.64
C GLU A 41 26.13 -1.68 2.77
N TYR A 42 26.73 -2.37 3.75
CA TYR A 42 26.03 -2.87 4.94
C TYR A 42 25.48 -1.74 5.81
N ALA A 43 26.29 -0.70 6.08
CA ALA A 43 25.85 0.47 6.82
C ALA A 43 24.73 1.23 6.11
N ASP A 44 24.81 1.38 4.78
CA ASP A 44 23.79 2.04 3.95
C ASP A 44 22.45 1.29 3.95
N ILE A 45 22.50 -0.05 3.93
CA ILE A 45 21.29 -0.88 4.03
C ILE A 45 20.67 -0.78 5.43
N LEU A 46 21.49 -0.68 6.49
CA LEU A 46 21.01 -0.56 7.87
C LEU A 46 20.50 0.84 8.21
N SER A 47 21.16 1.89 7.74
CA SER A 47 20.79 3.30 7.97
C SER A 47 19.45 3.66 7.33
N GLY A 48 19.00 2.86 6.37
CA GLY A 48 17.60 2.74 6.06
C GLY A 48 17.07 3.88 5.19
N GLU A 49 17.58 3.96 3.98
CA GLU A 49 16.69 4.32 2.88
C GLU A 49 15.63 3.22 2.77
N ARG A 50 14.50 3.45 3.47
CA ARG A 50 13.24 2.75 3.21
C ARG A 50 13.02 2.89 1.71
N GLN A 51 13.35 1.82 0.97
CA GLN A 51 13.35 1.88 -0.49
C GLN A 51 12.04 2.46 -0.98
N ALA A 52 12.13 3.32 -1.99
CA ALA A 52 10.99 3.95 -2.62
C ALA A 52 9.90 2.90 -2.83
N PRO A 53 8.65 3.18 -2.41
CA PRO A 53 7.58 2.20 -2.49
C PRO A 53 7.52 1.68 -3.93
N ARG A 54 7.52 0.35 -4.08
CA ARG A 54 7.39 -0.29 -5.39
C ARG A 54 6.18 0.32 -6.07
N VAL A 55 6.38 1.04 -7.16
CA VAL A 55 5.31 1.74 -7.87
C VAL A 55 4.32 0.68 -8.36
N VAL A 56 3.16 0.61 -7.71
CA VAL A 56 2.08 -0.27 -8.11
C VAL A 56 1.29 0.47 -9.17
N SER A 57 1.48 0.09 -10.44
CA SER A 57 0.76 0.71 -11.57
C SER A 57 -0.74 0.37 -11.59
N ARG A 58 -1.13 -0.78 -11.04
CA ARG A 58 -2.53 -1.21 -10.88
C ARG A 58 -2.98 -1.00 -9.44
N ASN A 59 -3.26 0.25 -9.10
CA ASN A 59 -3.67 0.66 -7.76
C ASN A 59 -5.13 1.15 -7.70
N PHE A 60 -5.65 1.39 -6.50
CA PHE A 60 -7.02 1.90 -6.33
C PHE A 60 -7.24 3.28 -6.96
N SER A 61 -6.24 4.16 -6.93
CA SER A 61 -6.35 5.48 -7.58
C SER A 61 -6.62 5.34 -9.08
N ALA A 62 -5.84 4.52 -9.78
CA ALA A 62 -6.04 4.23 -11.20
C ALA A 62 -7.38 3.51 -11.47
N LEU A 63 -7.80 2.61 -10.58
CA LEU A 63 -9.08 1.91 -10.70
C LEU A 63 -10.28 2.87 -10.58
N VAL A 64 -10.25 3.78 -9.60
CA VAL A 64 -11.30 4.79 -9.39
C VAL A 64 -11.37 5.73 -10.59
N ASP A 65 -10.23 6.20 -11.09
CA ASP A 65 -10.20 7.09 -12.25
C ASP A 65 -10.73 6.39 -13.51
N HIS A 66 -10.43 5.10 -13.70
CA HIS A 66 -11.02 4.29 -14.77
C HIS A 66 -12.54 4.14 -14.61
N TYR A 67 -13.02 3.90 -13.39
CA TYR A 67 -14.45 3.79 -13.11
C TYR A 67 -15.21 5.09 -13.40
N ARG A 68 -14.67 6.25 -12.99
CA ARG A 68 -15.26 7.58 -13.27
C ARG A 68 -15.37 7.86 -14.78
N ARG A 69 -14.40 7.40 -15.59
CA ARG A 69 -14.44 7.53 -17.06
C ARG A 69 -15.44 6.58 -17.73
N SER A 70 -15.88 5.53 -17.04
CA SER A 70 -16.74 4.50 -17.63
C SER A 70 -18.14 5.02 -17.99
N PRO A 71 -18.80 4.44 -19.02
CA PRO A 71 -20.20 4.76 -19.35
C PRO A 71 -21.15 4.47 -18.19
N LYS A 72 -20.82 3.51 -17.32
CA LYS A 72 -21.63 3.20 -16.14
C LYS A 72 -21.71 4.38 -15.19
N TYR A 73 -20.58 5.01 -14.89
CA TYR A 73 -20.53 6.18 -14.01
C TYR A 73 -21.16 7.41 -14.66
N LYS A 74 -20.85 7.67 -15.94
CA LYS A 74 -21.39 8.82 -16.70
C LYS A 74 -22.93 8.83 -16.82
N ARG A 75 -23.58 7.67 -16.68
CA ARG A 75 -25.05 7.53 -16.72
C ARG A 75 -25.72 7.67 -15.34
N LEU A 76 -24.96 7.85 -14.26
CA LEU A 76 -25.53 8.03 -12.93
C LEU A 76 -26.26 9.38 -12.83
N LYS A 77 -27.32 9.43 -12.01
CA LYS A 77 -27.97 10.69 -11.65
C LYS A 77 -26.96 11.59 -10.92
N PRO A 78 -26.99 12.92 -11.10
CA PRO A 78 -26.01 13.82 -10.48
C PRO A 78 -25.84 13.64 -8.97
N ARG A 79 -26.96 13.53 -8.22
CA ARG A 79 -26.91 13.29 -6.76
C ARG A 79 -26.28 11.94 -6.39
N THR A 80 -26.51 10.90 -7.19
CA THR A 80 -25.88 9.59 -7.00
C THR A 80 -24.39 9.63 -7.32
N ALA A 81 -23.98 10.33 -8.38
CA ALA A 81 -22.57 10.50 -8.72
C ALA A 81 -21.80 11.23 -7.61
N LEU A 82 -22.38 12.30 -7.04
CA LEU A 82 -21.80 13.03 -5.91
C LEU A 82 -21.63 12.15 -4.67
N ASP A 83 -22.64 11.34 -4.34
CA ASP A 83 -22.54 10.43 -3.20
C ASP A 83 -21.47 9.35 -3.45
N TYR A 84 -21.37 8.85 -4.68
CA TYR A 84 -20.30 7.92 -5.06
C TYR A 84 -18.92 8.57 -4.94
N ASP A 85 -18.75 9.80 -5.43
CA ASP A 85 -17.47 10.51 -5.34
C ASP A 85 -16.98 10.67 -3.91
N LYS A 86 -17.89 11.00 -2.98
CA LYS A 86 -17.59 11.08 -1.55
C LYS A 86 -16.90 9.81 -1.05
N TYR A 87 -17.44 8.63 -1.37
CA TYR A 87 -16.85 7.37 -0.93
C TYR A 87 -15.61 6.98 -1.73
N LEU A 88 -15.60 7.21 -3.05
CA LEU A 88 -14.45 6.93 -3.90
C LEU A 88 -13.22 7.74 -3.49
N ASP A 89 -13.39 9.03 -3.15
CA ASP A 89 -12.29 9.87 -2.67
C ASP A 89 -11.84 9.47 -1.27
N PHE A 90 -12.76 9.05 -0.40
CA PHE A 90 -12.42 8.43 0.87
C PHE A 90 -11.58 7.15 0.70
N PHE A 91 -11.90 6.29 -0.27
CA PHE A 91 -11.09 5.12 -0.58
C PHE A 91 -9.71 5.51 -1.13
N LYS A 92 -9.62 6.53 -1.99
CA LYS A 92 -8.33 7.02 -2.50
C LYS A 92 -7.43 7.52 -1.36
N SER A 93 -7.98 8.22 -0.36
CA SER A 93 -7.18 8.79 0.74
C SER A 93 -6.59 7.74 1.69
N ILE A 94 -7.28 6.61 1.89
CA ILE A 94 -6.81 5.56 2.79
C ILE A 94 -5.91 4.56 2.07
N MET A 95 -6.21 4.25 0.80
CA MET A 95 -5.65 3.07 0.14
C MET A 95 -5.40 3.24 -1.36
N GLY A 96 -5.27 4.48 -1.84
CA GLY A 96 -5.07 4.80 -3.26
C GLY A 96 -3.92 4.05 -3.92
N ASP A 97 -2.81 3.85 -3.20
CA ASP A 97 -1.60 3.19 -3.73
C ASP A 97 -1.62 1.66 -3.60
N ALA A 98 -2.60 1.10 -2.89
CA ALA A 98 -2.71 -0.34 -2.70
C ALA A 98 -3.17 -1.03 -4.00
N ASN A 99 -2.70 -2.27 -4.23
CA ASN A 99 -3.15 -3.09 -5.35
C ASN A 99 -4.50 -3.75 -5.03
N PRO A 100 -5.57 -3.50 -5.82
CA PRO A 100 -6.87 -4.14 -5.61
C PRO A 100 -6.83 -5.67 -5.64
N ALA A 101 -5.97 -6.26 -6.46
CA ALA A 101 -5.84 -7.71 -6.57
C ALA A 101 -5.21 -8.36 -5.32
N ALA A 102 -4.53 -7.58 -4.48
CA ALA A 102 -3.93 -8.05 -3.24
C ALA A 102 -4.88 -7.95 -2.03
N MET A 103 -6.05 -7.32 -2.18
CA MET A 103 -7.02 -7.16 -1.12
C MET A 103 -7.61 -8.51 -0.70
N LYS A 104 -7.63 -8.78 0.62
CA LYS A 104 -8.21 -10.00 1.19
C LYS A 104 -9.47 -9.67 1.98
N ARG A 105 -10.33 -10.67 2.19
CA ARG A 105 -11.57 -10.55 3.01
C ARG A 105 -11.32 -9.88 4.37
N LYS A 106 -10.23 -10.25 5.06
CA LYS A 106 -9.86 -9.69 6.37
C LYS A 106 -9.61 -8.18 6.31
N ASP A 107 -9.15 -7.66 5.18
CA ASP A 107 -8.85 -6.24 5.02
C ASP A 107 -10.15 -5.45 4.84
N VAL A 108 -11.13 -6.02 4.12
CA VAL A 108 -12.49 -5.48 4.02
C VAL A 108 -13.20 -5.46 5.37
N ILE A 109 -13.12 -6.56 6.13
CA ILE A 109 -13.70 -6.63 7.49
C ILE A 109 -13.08 -5.57 8.39
N ARG A 110 -11.74 -5.46 8.40
CA ARG A 110 -11.05 -4.42 9.18
C ARG A 110 -11.50 -3.02 8.79
N LEU A 111 -11.63 -2.74 7.49
CA LEU A 111 -12.06 -1.44 7.00
C LEU A 111 -13.50 -1.12 7.42
N ARG A 112 -14.39 -2.10 7.33
CA ARG A 112 -15.78 -1.99 7.80
C ARG A 112 -15.81 -1.68 9.30
N ASP A 113 -15.11 -2.46 10.10
CA ASP A 113 -15.11 -2.34 11.56
C ASP A 113 -14.49 -1.00 11.99
N ALA A 114 -13.42 -0.54 11.33
CA ALA A 114 -12.81 0.78 11.56
C ALA A 114 -13.72 1.96 11.17
N ASN A 115 -14.71 1.74 10.31
CA ASN A 115 -15.70 2.74 9.94
C ASN A 115 -17.04 2.59 10.70
N ALA A 116 -17.17 1.60 11.60
CA ALA A 116 -18.43 1.34 12.32
C ALA A 116 -18.81 2.49 13.27
N GLU A 117 -17.81 3.16 13.85
CA GLU A 117 -17.99 4.27 14.81
C GLU A 117 -18.05 5.65 14.12
N LYS A 118 -17.78 5.71 12.81
CA LYS A 118 -17.94 6.96 12.06
C LYS A 118 -19.42 7.19 11.84
N ALA A 119 -19.99 8.12 12.60
CA ALA A 119 -21.31 8.65 12.32
C ALA A 119 -21.31 9.21 10.89
N TYR A 120 -21.87 8.47 9.92
CA TYR A 120 -22.14 9.00 8.60
C TYR A 120 -23.24 10.02 8.78
N SER A 121 -22.87 11.29 8.94
CA SER A 121 -23.82 12.41 9.03
C SER A 121 -24.65 12.44 7.75
N GLN A 122 -25.83 11.86 7.84
CA GLN A 122 -26.92 11.96 6.88
C GLN A 122 -27.45 13.39 6.95
N THR A 123 -26.77 14.34 6.32
CA THR A 123 -27.39 15.65 6.07
C THR A 123 -28.31 15.51 4.87
N THR A 124 -29.54 15.06 5.10
CA THR A 124 -30.69 15.54 4.33
C THR A 124 -31.93 15.59 5.22
N HIS A 125 -32.01 16.62 6.04
CA HIS A 125 -33.31 17.26 6.28
C HIS A 125 -33.71 17.94 4.96
N CYS A 126 -34.69 17.40 4.25
CA CYS A 126 -35.46 18.20 3.31
C CYS A 126 -36.92 17.87 3.57
N GLY A 127 -37.58 18.77 4.30
CA GLY A 127 -39.01 18.72 4.57
C GLY A 127 -39.78 18.73 3.28
N PHE A 128 -40.70 17.79 3.15
CA PHE A 128 -41.75 17.81 2.16
C PHE A 128 -42.92 18.59 2.79
N SER A 129 -43.01 19.89 2.50
CA SER A 129 -44.22 20.67 2.79
C SER A 129 -45.24 20.36 1.71
N ALA A 130 -46.29 19.64 2.07
CA ALA A 130 -47.49 19.54 1.25
C ALA A 130 -48.24 20.88 1.33
N SER A 131 -48.57 21.45 0.17
CA SER A 131 -49.59 22.47 -0.04
C SER A 131 -50.22 22.22 -1.39
#